data_AF-A0ABD5TVV1-F1
#
_entry.id   AF-A0ABD5TVV1-F1
#
_cell.length_a   1.000
_cell.length_b   1.000
_cell.length_c   1.000
_cell.angle_alpha   90.00
_cell.angle_beta   90.00
_cell.angle_gamma   90.00
#
_symmetry.space_group_name_H-M   'P 1'
#
loop_
_entity.id
_entity.type
_entity.pdbx_description
1 polymer ?
#
loop_
_entity_poly.entity_id
_entity_poly.type
_entity_poly.pdbx_seq_one_letter_code
_entity_poly.pdbx_strand_id
1 'polypeptide(L)'
;MRPTTRSRPVKPSSFTRRGIYRDGVRLRTNRRSSPAAGICTRTRIVLHAAFPIASKKFDEALEQIEDLVEHSQAEDGMLEYRATTDVTEPTVVRFFEH
;
A
#
# COMPACT_ATOMS: atom_id res chain seq x y z
N MET A 1 -24.58 -74.43 -15.13
CA MET A 1 -24.25 -73.42 -14.10
C MET A 1 -23.26 -72.42 -14.69
N ARG A 2 -23.59 -71.12 -14.69
CA ARG A 2 -22.73 -70.03 -15.23
C ARG A 2 -21.89 -69.41 -14.09
N PRO A 3 -20.62 -69.04 -14.29
CA PRO A 3 -19.88 -68.27 -13.30
C PRO A 3 -20.29 -66.79 -13.40
N THR A 4 -20.61 -66.19 -12.27
CA THR A 4 -21.01 -64.78 -12.15
C THR A 4 -19.78 -63.88 -12.00
N THR A 5 -19.56 -63.00 -12.96
CA THR A 5 -18.52 -61.97 -12.92
C THR A 5 -18.86 -60.96 -11.82
N ARG A 6 -18.06 -60.92 -10.75
CA ARG A 6 -18.21 -59.98 -9.64
C ARG A 6 -17.55 -58.65 -10.03
N SER A 7 -18.34 -57.66 -10.44
CA SER A 7 -17.86 -56.31 -10.70
C SER A 7 -17.37 -55.65 -9.41
N ARG A 8 -16.15 -55.09 -9.44
CA ARG A 8 -15.63 -54.24 -8.36
C ARG A 8 -16.32 -52.88 -8.43
N PRO A 9 -16.88 -52.34 -7.33
CA PRO A 9 -17.42 -50.99 -7.35
C PRO A 9 -16.26 -49.98 -7.33
N VAL A 10 -16.23 -49.12 -8.35
CA VAL A 10 -15.37 -47.94 -8.42
C VAL A 10 -15.89 -46.92 -7.40
N LYS A 11 -15.01 -46.39 -6.53
CA LYS A 11 -15.38 -45.38 -5.53
C LYS A 11 -16.00 -44.14 -6.22
N PRO A 12 -17.20 -43.68 -5.86
CA PRO A 12 -17.67 -42.39 -6.33
C PRO A 12 -17.03 -41.29 -5.47
N SER A 13 -16.13 -40.52 -6.07
CA SER A 13 -15.77 -39.20 -5.56
C SER A 13 -16.96 -38.26 -5.74
N SER A 14 -17.71 -37.99 -4.67
CA SER A 14 -18.73 -36.93 -4.67
C SER A 14 -18.37 -35.85 -3.64
N PHE A 15 -17.45 -34.99 -4.06
CA PHE A 15 -17.22 -33.69 -3.43
C PHE A 15 -18.46 -32.81 -3.70
N THR A 16 -19.38 -32.75 -2.74
CA THR A 16 -20.59 -31.92 -2.85
C THR A 16 -20.28 -30.46 -2.55
N ARG A 17 -19.98 -29.68 -3.60
CA ARG A 17 -19.88 -28.21 -3.52
C ARG A 17 -21.30 -27.62 -3.47
N ARG A 18 -21.89 -27.51 -2.27
CA ARG A 18 -23.15 -26.76 -2.07
C ARG A 18 -22.95 -25.31 -2.53
N GLY A 19 -23.57 -24.95 -3.66
CA GLY A 19 -23.70 -23.57 -4.10
C GLY A 19 -24.89 -22.91 -3.42
N ILE A 20 -24.74 -21.67 -2.95
CA ILE A 20 -25.86 -20.89 -2.42
C ILE A 20 -26.61 -20.30 -3.63
N TYR A 21 -27.90 -20.59 -3.73
CA TYR A 21 -28.82 -20.03 -4.72
C TYR A 21 -29.81 -19.11 -4.00
N ARG A 22 -30.09 -17.93 -4.56
CA ARG A 22 -31.24 -17.10 -4.23
C ARG A 22 -32.00 -16.81 -5.52
N ASP A 23 -33.32 -16.91 -5.49
CA ASP A 23 -34.22 -16.59 -6.61
C ASP A 23 -33.81 -17.22 -7.95
N GLY A 24 -33.40 -18.49 -7.92
CA GLY A 24 -33.01 -19.25 -9.12
C GLY A 24 -31.67 -18.86 -9.75
N VAL A 25 -30.98 -17.84 -9.24
CA VAL A 25 -29.68 -17.40 -9.75
C VAL A 25 -28.55 -17.97 -8.89
N ARG A 26 -27.58 -18.62 -9.54
CA ARG A 26 -26.36 -19.09 -8.87
C ARG A 26 -25.54 -17.88 -8.44
N LEU A 27 -25.44 -17.63 -7.14
CA LEU A 27 -24.59 -16.57 -6.63
C LEU A 27 -23.13 -16.93 -6.92
N ARG A 28 -22.50 -16.23 -7.88
CA ARG A 28 -21.04 -16.23 -8.01
C ARG A 28 -20.49 -15.49 -6.80
N THR A 29 -20.15 -16.20 -5.73
CA THR A 29 -19.30 -15.63 -4.69
C THR A 29 -17.88 -15.54 -5.25
N ASN A 30 -17.58 -14.44 -5.96
CA ASN A 30 -16.21 -14.08 -6.29
C ASN A 30 -15.53 -13.51 -5.03
N ARG A 31 -15.48 -14.32 -3.95
CA ARG A 31 -14.46 -14.16 -2.92
C ARG A 31 -13.36 -15.14 -3.27
N ARG A 32 -12.45 -14.71 -4.15
CA ARG A 32 -11.05 -15.10 -3.96
C ARG A 32 -10.57 -14.34 -2.73
N SER A 33 -10.85 -14.87 -1.56
CA SER A 33 -10.02 -14.60 -0.39
C SER A 33 -8.68 -15.25 -0.69
N SER A 34 -7.77 -14.49 -1.29
CA SER A 34 -6.35 -14.85 -1.31
C SER A 34 -5.84 -14.70 0.12
N PRO A 35 -5.35 -15.75 0.79
CA PRO A 35 -4.86 -15.64 2.17
C PRO A 35 -3.43 -15.07 2.24
N ALA A 36 -2.92 -14.46 1.17
CA ALA A 36 -1.54 -13.96 1.10
C ALA A 36 -1.44 -12.44 0.87
N ALA A 37 -2.49 -11.68 1.20
CA ALA A 37 -2.42 -10.22 1.25
C ALA A 37 -2.58 -9.76 2.70
N GLY A 38 -1.60 -10.14 3.53
CA GLY A 38 -1.38 -9.41 4.77
C GLY A 38 -1.10 -7.96 4.38
N ILE A 39 -1.89 -7.03 4.89
CA ILE A 39 -1.57 -5.60 4.78
C ILE A 39 -0.17 -5.47 5.39
N CYS A 40 0.83 -5.14 4.58
CA CYS A 40 2.19 -4.88 5.04
C CYS A 40 2.09 -3.76 6.06
N THR A 41 2.40 -4.02 7.33
CA THR A 41 2.16 -3.14 8.49
C THR A 41 3.01 -1.86 8.51
N ARG A 42 3.58 -1.46 7.38
CA ARG A 42 4.37 -0.23 7.27
C ARG A 42 3.62 0.80 6.43
N THR A 43 2.62 1.43 7.03
CA THR A 43 2.03 2.65 6.48
C THR A 43 3.06 3.76 6.58
N ARG A 44 3.58 4.24 5.45
CA ARG A 44 4.43 5.43 5.37
C ARG A 44 3.55 6.65 5.12
N ILE A 45 3.88 7.74 5.81
CA ILE A 45 3.31 9.05 5.52
C ILE A 45 4.29 9.73 4.57
N VAL A 46 3.78 10.36 3.52
CA VAL A 46 4.59 11.15 2.60
C VAL A 46 4.11 12.59 2.71
N LEU A 47 5.01 13.47 3.12
CA LEU A 47 4.75 14.90 3.19
C LEU A 47 5.28 15.58 1.93
N HIS A 48 4.46 16.45 1.33
CA HIS A 48 4.90 17.45 0.36
C HIS A 48 4.38 18.80 0.83
N ALA A 49 5.28 19.71 1.21
CA ALA A 49 4.92 21.04 1.68
C ALA A 49 5.65 22.11 0.88
N ALA A 50 4.99 23.25 0.64
CA ALA A 50 5.56 24.39 -0.06
C ALA A 50 5.31 25.66 0.74
N PHE A 51 6.38 26.41 1.01
CA PHE A 51 6.35 27.60 1.84
C PHE A 51 6.92 28.80 1.06
N PRO A 52 6.09 29.81 0.76
CA PRO A 52 6.60 31.10 0.30
C PRO A 52 7.23 31.85 1.48
N ILE A 53 8.45 32.34 1.28
CA ILE A 53 9.22 33.07 2.29
C ILE A 53 9.39 34.51 1.81
N ALA A 54 9.25 35.48 2.73
CA ALA A 54 9.47 36.88 2.40
C ALA A 54 10.93 37.10 1.96
N SER A 55 11.15 37.69 0.78
CA SER A 55 12.49 37.81 0.17
C SER A 55 13.54 38.44 1.09
N LYS A 56 13.15 39.42 1.91
CA LYS A 56 14.02 40.11 2.87
C LYS A 56 14.55 39.23 4.02
N LYS A 57 13.96 38.04 4.21
CA LYS A 57 14.33 37.07 5.25
C LYS A 57 14.81 35.75 4.65
N PHE A 58 15.02 35.70 3.33
CA PHE A 58 15.25 34.42 2.66
C PHE A 58 16.55 33.78 3.09
N ASP A 59 17.64 34.56 3.16
CA ASP A 59 18.95 34.07 3.59
C ASP A 59 18.90 33.56 5.05
N GLU A 60 18.29 34.32 5.96
CA GLU A 60 18.07 33.90 7.35
C GLU A 60 17.25 32.61 7.44
N ALA A 61 16.23 32.46 6.58
CA ALA A 61 15.41 31.27 6.55
C ALA A 61 16.18 30.05 6.01
N LEU A 62 17.08 30.23 5.04
CA LEU A 62 17.89 29.12 4.51
C LEU A 62 18.80 28.52 5.58
N GLU A 63 19.42 29.35 6.42
CA GLU A 63 20.23 28.88 7.56
C GLU A 63 19.38 28.04 8.53
N GLN A 64 18.19 28.51 8.89
CA GLN A 64 17.28 27.77 9.77
C GLN A 64 16.75 26.48 9.15
N ILE A 65 16.57 26.47 7.82
CA ILE A 65 16.11 25.30 7.08
C ILE A 65 17.19 24.22 7.03
N GLU A 66 18.47 24.60 6.92
CA GLU A 66 19.58 23.65 6.97
C GLU A 66 19.58 22.90 8.31
N ASP A 67 19.52 23.62 9.42
CA ASP A 67 19.42 23.05 10.77
C ASP A 67 18.18 22.15 10.91
N LEU A 68 17.03 22.60 10.40
CA LEU A 68 15.79 21.83 10.42
C LEU A 68 15.93 20.49 9.68
N VAL A 69 16.53 20.50 8.49
CA VAL A 69 16.72 19.28 7.69
C VAL A 69 17.67 18.32 8.39
N GLU A 70 18.79 18.81 8.93
CA GLU A 70 19.75 17.98 9.67
C GLU A 70 19.08 17.30 10.87
N HIS A 71 18.36 18.07 11.68
CA HIS A 71 17.68 17.53 12.85
C HIS A 71 16.56 16.54 12.49
N SER A 72 15.73 16.85 11.49
CA SER A 72 14.67 15.95 11.05
C SER A 72 15.20 14.62 10.51
N GLN A 73 16.32 14.63 9.77
CA GLN A 73 16.92 13.40 9.25
C GLN A 73 17.47 12.47 10.34
N ALA A 74 17.76 13.00 11.53
CA ALA A 74 18.22 12.20 12.67
C ALA A 74 17.07 11.51 13.43
N GLU A 75 15.80 11.84 13.12
CA GLU A 75 14.64 11.28 13.81
C GLU A 75 14.36 9.82 13.38
N ASP A 76 13.93 8.99 14.34
CA ASP A 76 13.58 7.60 14.05
C ASP A 76 12.32 7.52 13.18
N GLY A 77 12.41 6.70 12.13
CA GLY A 77 11.33 6.54 11.16
C GLY A 77 11.30 7.58 10.04
N MET A 78 12.18 8.60 10.05
CA MET A 78 12.24 9.59 8.98
C MET A 78 12.88 9.03 7.70
N LEU A 79 12.26 9.30 6.55
CA LEU A 79 12.73 8.77 5.25
C LEU A 79 13.17 9.88 4.32
N GLU A 80 14.48 10.13 4.25
CA GLU A 80 15.07 11.04 3.26
C GLU A 80 14.38 12.42 3.16
N TYR A 81 14.21 13.10 4.30
CA TYR A 81 13.65 14.45 4.33
C TYR A 81 14.55 15.46 3.62
N ARG A 82 14.03 16.19 2.63
CA ARG A 82 14.80 17.17 1.86
C ARG A 82 14.05 18.49 1.71
N ALA A 83 14.82 19.58 1.64
CA ALA A 83 14.34 20.91 1.28
C ALA A 83 14.97 21.35 -0.05
N THR A 84 14.20 22.00 -0.92
CA THR A 84 14.67 22.55 -2.21
C THR A 84 14.05 23.90 -2.48
N THR A 85 14.77 24.79 -3.15
CA THR A 85 14.22 26.04 -3.69
C THR A 85 13.67 25.83 -5.11
N ASP A 86 12.58 26.53 -5.43
CA ASP A 86 11.99 26.48 -6.77
C ASP A 86 12.79 27.35 -7.75
N VAL A 87 13.09 26.84 -8.95
CA VAL A 87 13.85 27.58 -9.97
C VAL A 87 13.04 28.73 -10.56
N THR A 88 11.72 28.56 -10.66
CA THR A 88 10.81 29.58 -11.22
C THR A 88 10.34 30.58 -10.16
N GLU A 89 10.29 30.14 -8.90
CA GLU A 89 9.94 30.96 -7.76
C GLU A 89 10.99 30.84 -6.64
N PRO A 90 12.15 31.51 -6.75
CA PRO A 90 13.29 31.29 -5.86
C PRO A 90 13.01 31.50 -4.37
N THR A 91 11.98 32.27 -4.03
CA THR A 91 11.54 32.52 -2.64
C THR A 91 10.61 31.45 -2.09
N VAL A 92 10.35 30.38 -2.82
CA VAL A 92 9.54 29.23 -2.40
C VAL A 92 10.46 28.07 -2.06
N VAL A 93 10.31 27.55 -0.84
CA VAL A 93 10.97 26.33 -0.39
C VAL A 93 9.97 25.19 -0.38
N ARG A 94 10.37 24.03 -0.89
CA ARG A 94 9.59 22.80 -0.91
C ARG A 94 10.26 21.75 -0.03
N PHE A 95 9.49 21.09 0.82
CA PHE A 95 9.91 19.97 1.66
C PHE A 95 9.25 18.69 1.20
N PHE A 96 10.01 17.59 1.15
CA PHE A 96 9.48 16.28 0.79
C PHE A 96 10.25 15.10 1.41
N GLU A 97 9.55 13.97 1.52
CA GLU A 97 10.02 12.71 2.09
C GLU A 97 9.98 11.60 1.02
N HIS A 98 10.99 10.72 0.94
CA HIS A 98 11.11 9.66 -0.08
C HIS A 98 11.50 8.29 0.50
#